data_AF-A0A5C5VZS3-F1
#
_entry.id   AF-A0A5C5VZS3-F1
#
_cell.length_a   1.000
_cell.length_b   1.000
_cell.length_c   1.000
_cell.angle_alpha   90.00
_cell.angle_beta   90.00
_cell.angle_gamma   90.00
#
_symmetry.space_group_name_H-M   'P 1'
#
loop_
_entity.id
_entity.type
_entity.pdbx_description
1 polymer ?
#
loop_
_entity_poly.entity_id
_entity_poly.type
_entity_poly.pdbx_seq_one_letter_code
_entity_poly.pdbx_strand_id
1 'polypeptide(L)'
;MRQLRKFRPVVAAVALAFHLVMAAVAARAEFQYGHVYVTHAGTGDPFTPIDTIYEIDPASGQVSPFLQYTNNRGLGGMAFTPDGSGLRVFRRSLNQILEVRGDASQSVVLSGSDGLAGPAGNNGLAYDRNGDFFVFNDGFDDILRFPGGHGPPDQFVPAPGYGSIAFGASGDLYWGGHDDGPQYDGLVLRIRPDGTTTYFDSFGTRNVQSLTGDSVGNLYVMTDENTGTIYKYPAENPALRQTLRTGFGSFFGTLAVSPDLQTLYVGTSGGTLWGVDTTSGARRVVAAGDGFETFNAIAVYVPEPSSLLLAFTGGALLSRVRRSSRRQVTLTSGDPSCSHHAEDLSARYFWE
;
A
#
# COMPACT_ATOMS: atom_id res chain seq x y z
N MET A 1 16.32 -48.50 61.33
CA MET A 1 15.06 -48.13 60.65
C MET A 1 14.74 -46.68 61.03
N ARG A 2 14.51 -45.69 60.17
CA ARG A 2 14.59 -45.47 58.71
C ARG A 2 14.47 -43.92 58.60
N GLN A 3 15.55 -43.18 58.34
CA GLN A 3 15.78 -42.46 57.07
C GLN A 3 14.49 -42.12 56.30
N LEU A 4 14.09 -40.83 56.28
CA LEU A 4 13.44 -40.08 55.16
C LEU A 4 12.62 -38.90 55.71
N ARG A 5 13.18 -37.69 55.67
CA ARG A 5 12.43 -36.40 55.57
C ARG A 5 13.41 -35.23 55.34
N LYS A 6 14.14 -35.27 54.24
CA LYS A 6 14.94 -34.13 53.74
C LYS A 6 14.97 -34.12 52.21
N PHE A 7 13.83 -33.85 51.56
CA PHE A 7 13.80 -33.53 50.12
C PHE A 7 12.54 -32.71 49.82
N ARG A 8 12.57 -31.41 50.15
CA ARG A 8 11.51 -30.46 49.76
C ARG A 8 11.94 -29.02 49.36
N PRO A 9 13.20 -28.69 49.01
CA PRO A 9 13.45 -27.41 48.32
C PRO A 9 13.77 -27.54 46.81
N VAL A 10 14.06 -28.73 46.27
CA VAL A 10 14.55 -28.85 44.88
C VAL A 10 13.42 -28.83 43.83
N VAL A 11 12.19 -29.20 44.18
CA VAL A 11 11.05 -29.20 43.23
C VAL A 11 10.53 -27.79 42.93
N ALA A 12 10.70 -26.84 43.84
CA ALA A 12 10.27 -25.45 43.63
C ALA A 12 11.21 -24.68 42.69
N ALA A 13 12.51 -25.02 42.64
CA ALA A 13 13.48 -24.34 41.80
C ALA A 13 13.38 -24.73 40.31
N VAL A 14 12.97 -25.97 40.01
CA VAL A 14 12.79 -26.43 38.61
C VAL A 14 11.48 -25.90 38.01
N ALA A 15 10.43 -25.73 38.83
CA ALA A 15 9.18 -25.13 38.38
C ALA A 15 9.30 -23.63 38.06
N LEU A 16 10.17 -22.92 38.78
CA LEU A 16 10.45 -21.49 38.52
C LEU A 16 11.33 -21.30 37.27
N ALA A 17 12.29 -22.20 37.03
CA ALA A 17 13.09 -22.19 35.80
C ALA A 17 12.27 -22.54 34.54
N PHE A 18 11.25 -23.39 34.66
CA PHE A 18 10.33 -23.68 33.54
C PHE A 18 9.30 -22.57 33.28
N HIS A 19 9.00 -21.72 34.26
CA HIS A 19 8.17 -20.52 34.04
C HIS A 19 8.99 -19.32 33.52
N LEU A 20 10.29 -19.27 33.76
CA LEU A 20 11.17 -18.20 33.28
C LEU A 20 11.75 -18.43 31.88
N VAL A 21 11.63 -19.63 31.31
CA VAL A 21 12.05 -19.92 29.92
C VAL A 21 10.88 -19.89 28.92
N MET A 22 9.63 -19.88 29.39
CA MET A 22 8.43 -19.67 28.54
C MET A 22 7.92 -18.23 28.56
N ALA A 23 8.52 -17.35 29.37
CA ALA A 23 8.14 -15.95 29.51
C ALA A 23 9.05 -15.02 28.67
N ALA A 24 9.24 -15.34 27.39
CA ALA A 24 9.84 -14.41 26.42
C ALA A 24 9.50 -14.76 24.96
N VAL A 25 8.28 -15.22 24.69
CA VAL A 25 7.61 -14.78 23.46
C VAL A 25 6.55 -13.82 23.95
N ALA A 26 6.95 -12.57 24.18
CA ALA A 26 5.95 -11.52 24.26
C ALA A 26 5.17 -11.63 22.96
N ALA A 27 3.90 -12.05 23.04
CA ALA A 27 2.98 -11.98 21.92
C ALA A 27 3.04 -10.54 21.42
N ARG A 28 3.69 -10.32 20.27
CA ARG A 28 3.83 -9.00 19.69
C ARG A 28 2.43 -8.67 19.19
N ALA A 29 1.73 -7.81 19.92
CA ALA A 29 0.27 -7.78 19.89
C ALA A 29 -0.31 -7.05 18.68
N GLU A 30 0.45 -6.23 17.97
CA GLU A 30 -0.08 -5.35 16.92
C GLU A 30 0.99 -5.01 15.87
N PHE A 31 0.53 -4.67 14.67
CA PHE A 31 1.37 -4.05 13.64
C PHE A 31 2.00 -2.76 14.18
N GLN A 32 3.24 -2.47 13.77
CA GLN A 32 4.02 -1.37 14.32
C GLN A 32 4.06 -0.17 13.38
N TYR A 33 3.65 1.01 13.86
CA TYR A 33 3.57 2.24 13.05
C TYR A 33 4.89 2.47 12.28
N GLY A 34 4.78 2.69 10.97
CA GLY A 34 5.91 3.01 10.11
C GLY A 34 6.85 1.83 9.83
N HIS A 35 6.58 0.64 10.36
CA HIS A 35 7.35 -0.55 10.01
C HIS A 35 6.98 -1.02 8.60
N VAL A 36 7.96 -1.66 7.97
CA VAL A 36 7.86 -2.17 6.61
C VAL A 36 7.61 -3.67 6.67
N TYR A 37 6.61 -4.13 5.95
CA TYR A 37 6.29 -5.54 5.81
C TYR A 37 6.62 -5.96 4.38
N VAL A 38 7.32 -7.08 4.24
CA VAL A 38 7.71 -7.62 2.93
C VAL A 38 7.38 -9.08 2.83
N THR A 39 6.96 -9.53 1.65
CA THR A 39 6.82 -10.95 1.33
C THR A 39 8.06 -11.46 0.65
N HIS A 40 8.55 -12.57 1.17
CA HIS A 40 9.60 -13.35 0.59
C HIS A 40 9.01 -14.68 0.11
N ALA A 41 9.05 -14.92 -1.20
CA ALA A 41 8.95 -16.27 -1.71
C ALA A 41 10.33 -16.90 -1.66
N GLY A 42 10.39 -18.20 -1.33
CA GLY A 42 11.61 -18.99 -1.41
C GLY A 42 12.31 -18.91 -2.79
N THR A 43 13.42 -19.62 -2.91
CA THR A 43 14.54 -19.44 -3.87
C THR A 43 14.25 -19.63 -5.37
N GLY A 44 13.07 -19.23 -5.86
CA GLY A 44 12.63 -19.46 -7.24
C GLY A 44 12.34 -20.92 -7.58
N ASP A 45 12.54 -21.85 -6.65
CA ASP A 45 12.10 -23.23 -6.76
C ASP A 45 10.69 -23.33 -6.13
N PRO A 46 9.64 -23.77 -6.87
CA PRO A 46 8.31 -24.05 -6.32
C PRO A 46 8.30 -25.06 -5.15
N PHE A 47 9.46 -25.59 -4.77
CA PHE A 47 9.66 -26.59 -3.71
C PHE A 47 10.60 -26.16 -2.56
N THR A 48 11.11 -24.92 -2.48
CA THR A 48 11.78 -24.46 -1.24
C THR A 48 10.75 -23.97 -0.20
N PRO A 49 10.93 -24.29 1.10
CA PRO A 49 9.79 -24.69 1.91
C PRO A 49 9.10 -23.57 2.68
N ILE A 50 9.63 -22.33 2.71
CA ILE A 50 9.13 -21.31 3.64
C ILE A 50 8.90 -19.96 2.97
N ASP A 51 7.65 -19.68 2.61
CA ASP A 51 7.22 -18.30 2.34
C ASP A 51 7.15 -17.56 3.67
N THR A 52 7.69 -16.34 3.72
CA THR A 52 7.76 -15.55 4.96
C THR A 52 7.27 -14.13 4.72
N ILE A 53 6.46 -13.62 5.64
CA ILE A 53 6.27 -12.19 5.83
C ILE A 53 7.31 -11.74 6.85
N TYR A 54 8.19 -10.82 6.47
CA TYR A 54 9.11 -10.17 7.40
C TYR A 54 8.56 -8.82 7.79
N GLU A 55 8.77 -8.47 9.05
CA GLU A 55 8.62 -7.11 9.55
C GLU A 55 10.01 -6.50 9.71
N ILE A 56 10.17 -5.27 9.24
CA ILE A 56 11.41 -4.52 9.25
C ILE A 56 11.16 -3.19 9.94
N ASP A 57 11.93 -2.91 11.00
CA ASP A 57 12.01 -1.58 11.59
C ASP A 57 12.98 -0.72 10.75
N PRO A 58 12.50 0.28 10.01
CA PRO A 58 13.35 1.06 9.12
C PRO A 58 14.30 2.04 9.84
N ALA A 59 14.08 2.27 11.15
CA ALA A 59 14.96 3.11 11.97
C ALA A 59 16.18 2.34 12.44
N SER A 60 15.99 1.10 12.89
CA SER A 60 17.08 0.25 13.39
C SER A 60 17.66 -0.72 12.34
N GLY A 61 16.93 -0.98 11.26
CA GLY A 61 17.23 -2.04 10.29
C GLY A 61 16.99 -3.45 10.83
N GLN A 62 16.38 -3.59 12.01
CA GLN A 62 16.03 -4.88 12.58
C GLN A 62 15.00 -5.58 11.69
N VAL A 63 15.27 -6.86 11.38
CA VAL A 63 14.34 -7.70 10.62
C VAL A 63 13.90 -8.87 11.48
N SER A 64 12.60 -9.13 11.50
CA SER A 64 12.00 -10.23 12.24
C SER A 64 11.01 -10.98 11.36
N PRO A 65 11.00 -12.33 11.35
CA PRO A 65 9.91 -13.08 10.75
C PRO A 65 8.61 -12.72 11.47
N PHE A 66 7.62 -12.22 10.73
CA PHE A 66 6.30 -11.92 11.24
C PHE A 66 5.38 -13.13 11.12
N LEU A 67 5.40 -13.79 9.96
CA LEU A 67 4.62 -15.01 9.71
C LEU A 67 5.36 -15.91 8.73
N GLN A 68 5.46 -17.21 9.02
CA GLN A 68 6.14 -18.20 8.20
C GLN A 68 5.19 -19.31 7.76
N TYR A 69 5.31 -19.74 6.51
CA TYR A 69 4.46 -20.76 5.94
C TYR A 69 5.28 -21.90 5.35
N THR A 70 5.11 -23.11 5.89
CA THR A 70 5.88 -24.28 5.44
C THR A 70 5.32 -25.00 4.21
N ASN A 71 4.16 -24.56 3.71
CA ASN A 71 3.41 -25.21 2.64
C ASN A 71 2.83 -24.23 1.61
N ASN A 72 3.30 -22.98 1.65
CA ASN A 72 2.76 -21.93 0.81
C ASN A 72 3.55 -21.85 -0.50
N ARG A 73 2.83 -21.58 -1.58
CA ARG A 73 3.36 -21.56 -2.93
C ARG A 73 2.92 -20.27 -3.60
N GLY A 74 3.78 -19.26 -3.50
CA GLY A 74 3.60 -17.99 -4.18
C GLY A 74 2.89 -16.95 -3.34
N LEU A 75 3.37 -16.74 -2.11
CA LEU A 75 3.06 -15.53 -1.35
C LEU A 75 3.64 -14.30 -2.08
N GLY A 76 2.82 -13.29 -2.35
CA GLY A 76 3.25 -12.14 -3.15
C GLY A 76 2.63 -10.81 -2.70
N GLY A 77 2.00 -10.09 -3.64
CA GLY A 77 1.32 -8.81 -3.45
C GLY A 77 0.62 -8.68 -2.11
N MET A 78 0.74 -7.50 -1.50
CA MET A 78 0.16 -7.21 -0.19
C MET A 78 -0.37 -5.78 -0.10
N ALA A 79 -1.38 -5.58 0.73
CA ALA A 79 -1.90 -4.25 1.08
C ALA A 79 -2.55 -4.29 2.47
N PHE A 80 -2.31 -3.27 3.29
CA PHE A 80 -3.09 -3.10 4.52
C PHE A 80 -4.54 -2.78 4.19
N THR A 81 -5.46 -3.28 5.00
CA THR A 81 -6.86 -2.86 4.95
C THR A 81 -6.93 -1.36 5.26
N PRO A 82 -7.90 -0.62 4.70
CA PRO A 82 -8.00 0.83 4.92
C PRO A 82 -8.13 1.23 6.40
N ASP A 83 -8.70 0.35 7.23
CA ASP A 83 -8.83 0.56 8.68
C ASP A 83 -7.56 0.17 9.48
N GLY A 84 -6.51 -0.32 8.80
CA GLY A 84 -5.28 -0.82 9.40
C GLY A 84 -5.45 -2.12 10.21
N SER A 85 -6.63 -2.72 10.26
CA SER A 85 -6.89 -3.87 11.14
C SER A 85 -6.34 -5.19 10.62
N GLY A 86 -5.92 -5.25 9.35
CA GLY A 86 -5.34 -6.43 8.72
C GLY A 86 -4.38 -6.10 7.57
N LEU A 87 -3.50 -7.05 7.27
CA LEU A 87 -2.66 -7.08 6.07
C LEU A 87 -3.21 -8.14 5.14
N ARG A 88 -3.66 -7.76 3.95
CA ARG A 88 -4.06 -8.72 2.93
C ARG A 88 -2.87 -9.11 2.07
N VAL A 89 -2.76 -10.40 1.78
CA VAL A 89 -1.68 -10.98 0.99
C VAL A 89 -2.21 -12.14 0.15
N PHE A 90 -1.76 -12.26 -1.11
CA PHE A 90 -2.21 -13.36 -1.95
C PHE A 90 -1.36 -14.62 -1.79
N ARG A 91 -1.97 -15.78 -2.08
CA ARG A 91 -1.31 -17.07 -2.30
C ARG A 91 -1.64 -17.54 -3.71
N ARG A 92 -0.72 -17.30 -4.65
CA ARG A 92 -0.98 -17.48 -6.09
C ARG A 92 -1.45 -18.88 -6.43
N SER A 93 -0.70 -19.92 -6.05
CA SER A 93 -1.02 -21.31 -6.42
C SER A 93 -2.27 -21.87 -5.75
N LEU A 94 -2.81 -21.19 -4.73
CA LEU A 94 -4.02 -21.59 -4.03
C LEU A 94 -5.24 -20.73 -4.42
N ASN A 95 -5.07 -19.74 -5.31
CA ASN A 95 -6.12 -18.79 -5.70
C ASN A 95 -6.77 -18.12 -4.49
N GLN A 96 -5.97 -17.64 -3.54
CA GLN A 96 -6.48 -17.14 -2.25
C GLN A 96 -5.91 -15.78 -1.89
N ILE A 97 -6.71 -15.00 -1.17
CA ILE A 97 -6.26 -13.85 -0.40
C ILE A 97 -6.40 -14.22 1.08
N LEU A 98 -5.29 -14.09 1.79
CA LEU A 98 -5.24 -14.15 3.23
C LEU A 98 -5.43 -12.75 3.81
N GLU A 99 -6.07 -12.68 4.96
CA GLU A 99 -5.97 -11.54 5.85
C GLU A 99 -5.18 -11.95 7.08
N VAL A 100 -4.08 -11.24 7.34
CA VAL A 100 -3.19 -11.45 8.47
C VAL A 100 -3.43 -10.32 9.46
N ARG A 101 -3.56 -10.64 10.74
CA ARG A 101 -3.77 -9.67 11.82
C ARG A 101 -2.46 -9.32 12.52
N GLY A 102 -2.47 -8.25 13.31
CA GLY A 102 -1.29 -7.77 14.03
C GLY A 102 -0.72 -8.77 15.04
N ASP A 103 -1.52 -9.72 15.50
CA ASP A 103 -1.11 -10.85 16.36
C ASP A 103 -0.61 -12.07 15.56
N ALA A 104 -0.39 -11.90 14.26
CA ALA A 104 -0.02 -12.92 13.28
C ALA A 104 -1.07 -14.04 13.07
N SER A 105 -2.29 -13.90 13.60
CA SER A 105 -3.40 -14.77 13.21
C SER A 105 -3.80 -14.51 11.75
N GLN A 106 -4.36 -15.52 11.09
CA GLN A 106 -4.67 -15.46 9.66
C GLN A 106 -5.96 -16.18 9.30
N SER A 107 -6.63 -15.69 8.26
CA SER A 107 -7.80 -16.32 7.66
C SER A 107 -7.79 -16.17 6.14
N VAL A 108 -8.41 -17.11 5.43
CA VAL A 108 -8.72 -16.94 4.00
C VAL A 108 -9.96 -16.06 3.91
N VAL A 109 -9.85 -14.91 3.26
CA VAL A 109 -10.96 -13.95 3.09
C VAL A 109 -11.55 -13.95 1.69
N LEU A 110 -10.76 -14.36 0.70
CA LEU A 110 -11.20 -14.59 -0.68
C LEU A 110 -10.50 -15.83 -1.24
N SER A 111 -11.16 -16.55 -2.13
CA SER A 111 -10.67 -17.78 -2.74
C SER A 111 -11.09 -17.93 -4.19
N GLY A 112 -10.73 -19.04 -4.83
CA GLY A 112 -11.14 -19.31 -6.21
C GLY A 112 -12.66 -19.43 -6.41
N SER A 113 -13.44 -19.73 -5.36
CA SER A 113 -14.90 -19.67 -5.45
C SER A 113 -15.44 -18.26 -5.61
N ASP A 114 -14.63 -17.25 -5.27
CA ASP A 114 -14.94 -15.83 -5.40
C ASP A 114 -14.41 -15.26 -6.74
N GLY A 115 -14.06 -16.11 -7.70
CA GLY A 115 -13.58 -15.68 -9.02
C GLY A 115 -12.07 -15.46 -9.13
N LEU A 116 -11.30 -15.68 -8.06
CA LEU A 116 -9.84 -15.59 -8.10
C LEU A 116 -9.23 -16.76 -8.90
N ALA A 117 -8.34 -16.43 -9.82
CA ALA A 117 -7.50 -17.36 -10.56
C ALA A 117 -6.08 -16.79 -10.65
N GLY A 118 -5.16 -17.35 -9.88
CA GLY A 118 -3.75 -16.96 -9.89
C GLY A 118 -3.51 -15.48 -9.57
N PRO A 119 -3.94 -14.94 -8.42
CA PRO A 119 -3.58 -13.57 -8.04
C PRO A 119 -2.06 -13.39 -8.08
N ALA A 120 -1.60 -12.30 -8.67
CA ALA A 120 -0.20 -12.16 -9.08
C ALA A 120 0.29 -10.70 -9.01
N GLY A 121 1.55 -10.43 -9.37
CA GLY A 121 2.11 -9.08 -9.46
C GLY A 121 2.91 -8.64 -8.24
N ASN A 122 4.01 -7.90 -8.50
CA ASN A 122 4.77 -7.24 -7.44
C ASN A 122 3.97 -6.00 -6.99
N ASN A 123 3.26 -6.10 -5.87
CA ASN A 123 2.15 -5.21 -5.51
C ASN A 123 0.94 -5.31 -6.45
N GLY A 124 0.46 -6.53 -6.70
CA GLY A 124 -0.78 -6.75 -7.45
C GLY A 124 -2.07 -6.59 -6.65
N LEU A 125 -2.02 -6.00 -5.46
CA LEU A 125 -3.17 -5.76 -4.58
C LEU A 125 -3.25 -4.27 -4.21
N ALA A 126 -4.43 -3.68 -4.25
CA ALA A 126 -4.62 -2.28 -3.87
C ALA A 126 -6.02 -2.04 -3.28
N TYR A 127 -6.14 -0.98 -2.48
CA TYR A 127 -7.43 -0.44 -2.04
C TYR A 127 -7.65 0.94 -2.64
N ASP A 128 -8.88 1.20 -3.06
CA ASP A 128 -9.29 2.57 -3.35
C ASP A 128 -9.69 3.30 -2.06
N ARG A 129 -10.00 4.60 -2.18
CA ARG A 129 -10.44 5.43 -1.05
C ARG A 129 -11.81 5.08 -0.49
N ASN A 130 -12.62 4.30 -1.21
CA ASN A 130 -13.94 3.86 -0.77
C ASN A 130 -13.86 2.53 0.00
N GLY A 131 -12.67 1.90 0.02
CA GLY A 131 -12.43 0.61 0.64
C GLY A 131 -12.72 -0.57 -0.29
N ASP A 132 -12.88 -0.33 -1.58
CA ASP A 132 -12.95 -1.40 -2.57
C ASP A 132 -11.56 -1.98 -2.79
N PHE A 133 -11.50 -3.30 -2.90
CA PHE A 133 -10.26 -4.04 -3.01
C PHE A 133 -10.05 -4.51 -4.44
N PHE A 134 -8.88 -4.19 -5.00
CA PHE A 134 -8.51 -4.51 -6.36
C PHE A 134 -7.42 -5.57 -6.37
N VAL A 135 -7.60 -6.56 -7.23
CA VAL A 135 -6.68 -7.71 -7.36
C VAL A 135 -6.34 -7.89 -8.81
N PHE A 136 -5.06 -7.91 -9.12
CA PHE A 136 -4.59 -8.40 -10.42
C PHE A 136 -4.75 -9.92 -10.48
N ASN A 137 -5.50 -10.40 -11.46
CA ASN A 137 -6.01 -11.75 -11.55
C ASN A 137 -5.54 -12.42 -12.86
N ASP A 138 -4.29 -12.85 -12.83
CA ASP A 138 -3.52 -13.36 -13.96
C ASP A 138 -4.18 -14.52 -14.72
N GLY A 139 -4.89 -15.41 -14.01
CA GLY A 139 -5.51 -16.57 -14.64
C GLY A 139 -6.64 -16.22 -15.62
N PHE A 140 -7.17 -15.00 -15.57
CA PHE A 140 -8.19 -14.49 -16.49
C PHE A 140 -7.80 -13.18 -17.19
N ASP A 141 -6.54 -12.74 -17.06
CA ASP A 141 -6.05 -11.49 -17.67
C ASP A 141 -6.96 -10.29 -17.36
N ASP A 142 -7.31 -10.13 -16.08
CA ASP A 142 -8.15 -9.03 -15.63
C ASP A 142 -7.73 -8.43 -14.28
N ILE A 143 -8.29 -7.25 -14.01
CA ILE A 143 -8.29 -6.66 -12.68
C ILE A 143 -9.69 -6.83 -12.12
N LEU A 144 -9.80 -7.52 -11.00
CA LEU A 144 -11.05 -7.69 -10.26
C LEU A 144 -11.22 -6.54 -9.25
N ARG A 145 -12.45 -6.07 -9.10
CA ARG A 145 -12.87 -5.17 -8.01
C ARG A 145 -13.79 -5.93 -7.08
N PHE A 146 -13.45 -5.97 -5.80
CA PHE A 146 -14.24 -6.54 -4.71
C PHE A 146 -14.85 -5.39 -3.90
N PRO A 147 -16.15 -5.07 -4.08
CA PRO A 147 -16.80 -3.97 -3.37
C PRO A 147 -16.70 -4.14 -1.85
N GLY A 148 -16.27 -3.09 -1.15
CA GLY A 148 -16.00 -3.10 0.29
C GLY A 148 -14.97 -4.14 0.74
N GLY A 149 -14.20 -4.70 -0.19
CA GLY A 149 -13.21 -5.73 0.09
C GLY A 149 -13.77 -7.13 0.26
N HIS A 150 -14.99 -7.43 -0.20
CA HIS A 150 -15.61 -8.74 -0.08
C HIS A 150 -16.10 -9.27 -1.44
N GLY A 151 -16.22 -10.59 -1.55
CA GLY A 151 -16.78 -11.25 -2.73
C GLY A 151 -18.30 -11.16 -2.80
N PRO A 152 -18.90 -11.38 -3.99
CA PRO A 152 -18.22 -11.62 -5.27
C PRO A 152 -17.67 -10.33 -5.91
N PRO A 153 -16.67 -10.43 -6.80
CA PRO A 153 -16.12 -9.30 -7.53
C PRO A 153 -16.93 -8.95 -8.78
N ASP A 154 -16.71 -7.74 -9.27
CA ASP A 154 -16.95 -7.38 -10.66
C ASP A 154 -15.61 -7.39 -11.43
N GLN A 155 -15.64 -7.76 -12.71
CA GLN A 155 -14.50 -7.52 -13.61
C GLN A 155 -14.40 -6.01 -13.83
N PHE A 156 -13.33 -5.38 -13.32
CA PHE A 156 -13.17 -3.94 -13.43
C PHE A 156 -12.72 -3.53 -14.83
N VAL A 157 -11.60 -4.11 -15.27
CA VAL A 157 -11.08 -3.97 -16.63
C VAL A 157 -10.36 -5.25 -17.04
N PRO A 158 -10.32 -5.58 -18.34
CA PRO A 158 -9.32 -6.51 -18.84
C PRO A 158 -7.93 -5.92 -18.62
N ALA A 159 -6.96 -6.75 -18.25
CA ALA A 159 -5.58 -6.38 -18.05
C ALA A 159 -4.72 -7.17 -19.03
N PRO A 160 -3.81 -6.52 -19.77
CA PRO A 160 -3.16 -7.18 -20.90
C PRO A 160 -2.08 -8.21 -20.52
N GLY A 161 -1.85 -8.43 -19.22
CA GLY A 161 -1.02 -9.50 -18.66
C GLY A 161 -0.43 -9.14 -17.28
N TYR A 162 0.59 -9.88 -16.84
CA TYR A 162 1.25 -9.79 -15.53
C TYR A 162 1.75 -8.38 -15.21
N GLY A 163 1.37 -7.85 -14.06
CA GLY A 163 1.78 -6.49 -13.72
C GLY A 163 1.63 -6.11 -12.26
N SER A 164 1.87 -4.82 -12.01
CA SER A 164 1.68 -4.17 -10.71
C SER A 164 0.53 -3.17 -10.79
N ILE A 165 -0.19 -2.96 -9.68
CA ILE A 165 -1.27 -1.99 -9.60
C ILE A 165 -1.11 -1.06 -8.40
N ALA A 166 -1.48 0.21 -8.55
CA ALA A 166 -1.60 1.14 -7.43
C ALA A 166 -2.52 2.31 -7.77
N PHE A 167 -3.16 2.87 -6.75
CA PHE A 167 -3.92 4.10 -6.89
C PHE A 167 -3.03 5.34 -6.82
N GLY A 168 -3.35 6.33 -7.65
CA GLY A 168 -2.87 7.70 -7.47
C GLY A 168 -3.76 8.52 -6.53
N ALA A 169 -3.31 9.72 -6.15
CA ALA A 169 -4.12 10.69 -5.40
C ALA A 169 -5.36 11.16 -6.18
N SER A 170 -5.35 11.08 -7.51
CA SER A 170 -6.53 11.34 -8.34
C SER A 170 -7.69 10.37 -8.09
N GLY A 171 -7.39 9.18 -7.55
CA GLY A 171 -8.35 8.06 -7.45
C GLY A 171 -8.36 7.16 -8.68
N ASP A 172 -7.52 7.43 -9.68
CA ASP A 172 -7.33 6.53 -10.82
C ASP A 172 -6.38 5.39 -10.43
N LEU A 173 -6.64 4.21 -11.00
CA LEU A 173 -5.79 3.03 -10.86
C LEU A 173 -4.73 3.06 -11.97
N TYR A 174 -3.49 2.82 -11.59
CA TYR A 174 -2.38 2.64 -12.52
C TYR A 174 -2.04 1.16 -12.61
N TRP A 175 -1.77 0.70 -13.82
CA TRP A 175 -1.25 -0.64 -14.09
C TRP A 175 0.08 -0.52 -14.82
N GLY A 176 1.05 -1.34 -14.43
CA GLY A 176 2.37 -1.43 -15.07
C GLY A 176 2.65 -2.85 -15.52
N GLY A 177 2.91 -3.04 -16.82
CA GLY A 177 3.08 -4.35 -17.44
C GLY A 177 4.46 -4.96 -17.31
N HIS A 178 4.51 -6.29 -17.28
CA HIS A 178 5.72 -7.09 -17.13
C HIS A 178 5.66 -8.35 -18.00
N ASP A 179 6.54 -8.42 -19.00
CA ASP A 179 6.72 -9.57 -19.90
C ASP A 179 5.45 -10.07 -20.64
N ASP A 180 4.51 -9.16 -20.93
CA ASP A 180 3.19 -9.47 -21.53
C ASP A 180 3.16 -9.45 -23.07
N GLY A 181 4.35 -9.47 -23.68
CA GLY A 181 4.54 -9.44 -25.12
C GLY A 181 4.77 -8.04 -25.70
N PRO A 182 5.24 -7.95 -26.96
CA PRO A 182 5.87 -6.74 -27.50
C PRO A 182 5.00 -5.48 -27.50
N GLN A 183 3.67 -5.64 -27.49
CA GLN A 183 2.73 -4.52 -27.49
C GLN A 183 2.50 -3.89 -26.10
N TYR A 184 2.91 -4.55 -25.01
CA TYR A 184 2.68 -4.13 -23.62
C TYR A 184 3.98 -4.00 -22.81
N ASP A 185 5.12 -4.36 -23.40
CA ASP A 185 6.46 -4.18 -22.87
C ASP A 185 6.67 -2.73 -22.35
N GLY A 186 6.97 -2.61 -21.06
CA GLY A 186 7.32 -1.32 -20.44
C GLY A 186 6.18 -0.31 -20.42
N LEU A 187 4.92 -0.76 -20.46
CA LEU A 187 3.77 0.12 -20.52
C LEU A 187 3.21 0.46 -19.13
N VAL A 188 2.81 1.72 -18.95
CA VAL A 188 1.96 2.16 -17.84
C VAL A 188 0.61 2.62 -18.39
N LEU A 189 -0.47 2.06 -17.85
CA LEU A 189 -1.84 2.45 -18.14
C LEU A 189 -2.43 3.22 -16.96
N ARG A 190 -3.30 4.17 -17.28
CA ARG A 190 -4.13 4.90 -16.32
C ARG A 190 -5.59 4.51 -16.55
N ILE A 191 -6.24 4.04 -15.51
CA ILE A 191 -7.59 3.49 -15.52
C ILE A 191 -8.45 4.33 -14.59
N ARG A 192 -9.48 4.99 -15.13
CA ARG A 192 -10.43 5.80 -14.33
C ARG A 192 -11.38 4.91 -13.53
N PRO A 193 -12.05 5.45 -12.48
CA PRO A 193 -13.05 4.71 -11.70
C PRO A 193 -14.22 4.12 -12.52
N ASP A 194 -14.48 4.64 -13.72
CA ASP A 194 -15.48 4.12 -14.65
C ASP A 194 -14.95 2.99 -15.56
N GLY A 195 -13.70 2.56 -15.36
CA GLY A 195 -13.03 1.54 -16.17
C GLY A 195 -12.41 2.07 -17.47
N THR A 196 -12.49 3.38 -17.74
CA THR A 196 -11.87 3.96 -18.94
C THR A 196 -10.35 3.89 -18.84
N THR A 197 -9.73 3.12 -19.73
CA THR A 197 -8.27 2.94 -19.80
C THR A 197 -7.64 3.88 -20.83
N THR A 198 -6.53 4.50 -20.45
CA THR A 198 -5.71 5.36 -21.31
C THR A 198 -4.23 5.06 -21.14
N TYR A 199 -3.44 5.26 -22.19
CA TYR A 199 -1.99 5.21 -22.10
C TYR A 199 -1.48 6.34 -21.20
N PHE A 200 -0.65 5.99 -20.21
CA PHE A 200 -0.03 6.96 -19.31
C PHE A 200 1.39 7.29 -19.74
N ASP A 201 2.24 6.27 -19.82
CA ASP A 201 3.62 6.38 -20.27
C ASP A 201 4.13 5.02 -20.77
N SER A 202 5.28 5.02 -21.43
CA SER A 202 5.97 3.83 -21.92
C SER A 202 7.48 3.98 -21.77
N PHE A 203 8.16 2.87 -21.54
CA PHE A 203 9.61 2.80 -21.39
C PHE A 203 10.25 1.96 -22.50
N GLY A 204 11.54 2.16 -22.75
CA GLY A 204 12.28 1.42 -23.77
C GLY A 204 12.68 0.02 -23.31
N THR A 205 11.91 -0.57 -22.41
CA THR A 205 12.21 -1.81 -21.72
C THR A 205 11.01 -2.73 -21.67
N ARG A 206 11.21 -3.97 -21.23
CA ARG A 206 10.14 -4.96 -21.13
C ARG A 206 9.30 -4.82 -19.87
N ASN A 207 9.91 -4.37 -18.77
CA ASN A 207 9.30 -4.58 -17.46
C ASN A 207 9.12 -3.29 -16.67
N VAL A 208 7.85 -2.94 -16.44
CA VAL A 208 7.46 -2.17 -15.26
C VAL A 208 7.35 -3.15 -14.10
N GLN A 209 8.29 -3.07 -13.17
CA GLN A 209 8.41 -4.04 -12.08
C GLN A 209 7.40 -3.78 -10.98
N SER A 210 7.18 -2.52 -10.62
CA SER A 210 6.27 -2.11 -9.55
C SER A 210 5.95 -0.61 -9.66
N LEU A 211 4.80 -0.20 -9.14
CA LEU A 211 4.42 1.20 -9.02
C LEU A 211 3.70 1.49 -7.70
N THR A 212 3.76 2.73 -7.24
CA THR A 212 3.06 3.19 -6.04
C THR A 212 2.78 4.69 -6.14
N GLY A 213 1.59 5.11 -5.68
CA GLY A 213 1.21 6.52 -5.58
C GLY A 213 1.39 7.03 -4.15
N ASP A 214 1.61 8.34 -4.01
CA ASP A 214 1.52 9.02 -2.71
C ASP A 214 0.29 9.91 -2.59
N SER A 215 -0.03 10.32 -1.36
CA SER A 215 -1.23 11.10 -1.05
C SER A 215 -1.17 12.55 -1.54
N VAL A 216 0.00 13.04 -1.99
CA VAL A 216 0.17 14.39 -2.55
C VAL A 216 0.21 14.40 -4.09
N GLY A 217 0.01 13.23 -4.71
CA GLY A 217 -0.16 13.09 -6.15
C GLY A 217 1.13 12.84 -6.92
N ASN A 218 2.18 12.32 -6.31
CA ASN A 218 3.26 11.70 -7.08
C ASN A 218 2.94 10.24 -7.36
N LEU A 219 3.27 9.79 -8.57
CA LEU A 219 3.37 8.36 -8.90
C LEU A 219 4.86 8.00 -9.01
N TYR A 220 5.25 6.86 -8.44
CA TYR A 220 6.58 6.29 -8.58
C TYR A 220 6.47 4.99 -9.36
N VAL A 221 7.30 4.83 -10.39
CA VAL A 221 7.32 3.65 -11.25
C VAL A 221 8.72 3.10 -11.32
N MET A 222 8.89 1.82 -10.97
CA MET A 222 10.14 1.10 -11.11
C MET A 222 10.14 0.26 -12.39
N THR A 223 11.20 0.38 -13.16
CA THR A 223 11.44 -0.36 -14.39
C THR A 223 12.75 -1.14 -14.30
N ASP A 224 12.94 -2.14 -15.13
CA ASP A 224 14.20 -2.89 -15.22
C ASP A 224 15.32 -2.18 -16.01
N GLU A 225 15.04 -1.03 -16.63
CA GLU A 225 16.06 -0.15 -17.23
C GLU A 225 17.25 0.09 -16.30
N ASN A 226 18.47 -0.03 -16.83
CA ASN A 226 19.72 0.14 -16.08
C ASN A 226 19.80 -0.70 -14.79
N THR A 227 19.29 -1.94 -14.83
CA THR A 227 19.23 -2.86 -13.67
C THR A 227 18.41 -2.28 -12.50
N GLY A 228 17.29 -1.65 -12.83
CA GLY A 228 16.41 -0.99 -11.87
C GLY A 228 16.53 0.53 -11.94
N THR A 229 15.49 1.18 -12.47
CA THR A 229 15.34 2.63 -12.50
C THR A 229 13.97 3.02 -11.95
N ILE A 230 13.93 4.04 -11.10
CA ILE A 230 12.71 4.60 -10.54
C ILE A 230 12.48 5.96 -11.17
N TYR A 231 11.30 6.11 -11.76
CA TYR A 231 10.77 7.36 -12.26
C TYR A 231 9.75 7.94 -11.28
N LYS A 232 9.78 9.25 -11.12
CA LYS A 232 8.79 10.04 -10.36
C LYS A 232 7.96 10.87 -11.33
N TYR A 233 6.66 10.90 -11.11
CA TYR A 233 5.69 11.68 -11.87
C TYR A 233 4.95 12.62 -10.93
N PRO A 234 5.43 13.87 -10.77
CA PRO A 234 4.73 14.88 -10.01
C PRO A 234 3.34 15.14 -10.58
N ALA A 235 2.35 15.27 -9.71
CA ALA A 235 0.94 15.48 -10.05
C ALA A 235 0.37 14.43 -11.04
N GLU A 236 0.90 13.20 -11.00
CA GLU A 236 0.55 12.13 -11.94
C GLU A 236 0.58 12.59 -13.40
N ASN A 237 1.60 13.38 -13.75
CA ASN A 237 1.72 13.95 -15.08
C ASN A 237 2.92 13.32 -15.83
N PRO A 238 2.70 12.57 -16.92
CA PRO A 238 3.77 11.95 -17.68
C PRO A 238 4.73 12.98 -18.30
N ALA A 239 4.26 14.20 -18.59
CA ALA A 239 5.11 15.28 -19.08
C ALA A 239 6.09 15.82 -18.03
N LEU A 240 5.86 15.54 -16.74
CA LEU A 240 6.73 15.95 -15.63
C LEU A 240 7.65 14.83 -15.14
N ARG A 241 7.76 13.72 -15.89
CA ARG A 241 8.59 12.57 -15.54
C ARG A 241 10.02 12.98 -15.18
N GLN A 242 10.50 12.46 -14.07
CA GLN A 242 11.86 12.62 -13.59
C GLN A 242 12.48 11.27 -13.27
N THR A 243 13.73 11.03 -13.64
CA THR A 243 14.50 9.90 -13.09
C THR A 243 14.85 10.23 -11.64
N LEU A 244 14.25 9.50 -10.69
CA LEU A 244 14.54 9.67 -9.27
C LEU A 244 15.84 8.94 -8.90
N ARG A 245 15.96 7.67 -9.31
CA ARG A 245 17.15 6.86 -9.00
C ARG A 245 17.34 5.71 -9.98
N THR A 246 18.58 5.34 -10.23
CA THR A 246 18.96 4.20 -11.07
C THR A 246 20.00 3.30 -10.37
N GLY A 247 20.20 2.10 -10.90
CA GLY A 247 21.28 1.18 -10.53
C GLY A 247 21.01 0.42 -9.24
N PHE A 248 19.81 -0.15 -9.10
CA PHE A 248 19.47 -1.02 -7.96
C PHE A 248 20.09 -2.43 -8.08
N GLY A 249 20.67 -2.76 -9.24
CA GLY A 249 21.31 -4.05 -9.48
C GLY A 249 20.32 -5.20 -9.53
N SER A 250 19.07 -4.94 -9.92
CA SER A 250 18.00 -5.94 -9.92
C SER A 250 17.00 -5.74 -11.05
N PHE A 251 16.53 -6.87 -11.60
CA PHE A 251 15.49 -6.93 -12.63
C PHE A 251 14.09 -7.19 -12.04
N PHE A 252 13.97 -7.26 -10.71
CA PHE A 252 12.70 -7.34 -10.00
C PHE A 252 12.72 -6.48 -8.75
N GLY A 253 11.69 -5.67 -8.57
CA GLY A 253 11.58 -4.83 -7.41
C GLY A 253 10.14 -4.49 -7.06
N THR A 254 9.96 -4.06 -5.82
CA THR A 254 8.68 -3.67 -5.25
C THR A 254 8.83 -2.34 -4.52
N LEU A 255 7.82 -1.47 -4.62
CA LEU A 255 7.83 -0.11 -4.11
C LEU A 255 6.76 0.13 -3.05
N ALA A 256 7.08 0.87 -1.98
CA ALA A 256 6.07 1.52 -1.15
C ALA A 256 6.59 2.85 -0.60
N VAL A 257 5.74 3.86 -0.59
CA VAL A 257 6.08 5.16 -0.02
C VAL A 257 5.85 5.15 1.50
N SER A 258 6.73 5.81 2.24
CA SER A 258 6.60 6.01 3.68
C SER A 258 5.45 6.99 3.98
N PRO A 259 4.88 6.97 5.20
CA PRO A 259 3.69 7.77 5.50
C PRO A 259 3.98 9.28 5.58
N ASP A 260 5.22 9.63 5.92
CA ASP A 260 5.74 11.00 5.90
C ASP A 260 6.15 11.48 4.49
N LEU A 261 6.00 10.61 3.48
CA LEU A 261 6.31 10.84 2.07
C LEU A 261 7.78 11.15 1.78
N GLN A 262 8.67 11.00 2.77
CA GLN A 262 10.10 11.32 2.61
C GLN A 262 10.91 10.16 2.05
N THR A 263 10.46 8.92 2.28
CA THR A 263 11.20 7.71 1.90
C THR A 263 10.35 6.83 0.98
N LEU A 264 10.87 6.53 -0.20
CA LEU A 264 10.40 5.43 -1.02
C LEU A 264 11.20 4.18 -0.64
N TYR A 265 10.51 3.18 -0.09
CA TYR A 265 11.10 1.88 0.17
C TYR A 265 11.13 1.05 -1.11
N VAL A 266 12.25 0.37 -1.35
CA VAL A 266 12.50 -0.43 -2.55
C VAL A 266 13.02 -1.79 -2.12
N GLY A 267 12.21 -2.82 -2.26
CA GLY A 267 12.65 -4.20 -2.12
C GLY A 267 13.16 -4.72 -3.47
N THR A 268 14.29 -5.45 -3.49
CA THR A 268 14.86 -6.02 -4.72
C THR A 268 15.05 -7.53 -4.64
N SER A 269 15.25 -8.19 -5.79
CA SER A 269 15.65 -9.61 -5.90
C SER A 269 17.08 -9.94 -5.43
N GLY A 270 17.73 -9.01 -4.71
CA GLY A 270 19.01 -9.24 -4.05
C GLY A 270 18.89 -9.16 -2.53
N GLY A 271 17.66 -9.31 -2.01
CA GLY A 271 17.39 -9.31 -0.58
C GLY A 271 17.66 -8.00 0.16
N THR A 272 17.84 -6.91 -0.58
CA THR A 272 18.15 -5.61 0.02
C THR A 272 16.92 -4.73 0.00
N LEU A 273 16.54 -4.24 1.17
CA LEU A 273 15.57 -3.16 1.31
C LEU A 273 16.32 -1.84 1.30
N TRP A 274 16.04 -1.01 0.30
CA TRP A 274 16.57 0.34 0.20
C TRP A 274 15.53 1.35 0.71
N GLY A 275 16.02 2.44 1.29
CA GLY A 275 15.25 3.67 1.47
C GLY A 275 15.79 4.71 0.52
N VAL A 276 14.92 5.33 -0.27
CA VAL A 276 15.26 6.35 -1.25
C VAL A 276 14.54 7.64 -0.86
N ASP A 277 15.29 8.71 -0.67
CA ASP A 277 14.72 10.04 -0.43
C ASP A 277 13.90 10.48 -1.66
N THR A 278 12.62 10.78 -1.46
CA THR A 278 11.66 11.03 -2.56
C THR A 278 11.89 12.35 -3.30
N THR A 279 12.79 13.20 -2.78
CA THR A 279 13.11 14.51 -3.36
C THR A 279 14.46 14.50 -4.08
N SER A 280 15.49 13.99 -3.43
CA SER A 280 16.88 13.99 -3.89
C SER A 280 17.29 12.70 -4.61
N GLY A 281 16.54 11.61 -4.43
CA GLY A 281 16.94 10.28 -4.90
C GLY A 281 18.13 9.68 -4.16
N ALA A 282 18.57 10.29 -3.05
CA ALA A 282 19.61 9.74 -2.20
C ALA A 282 19.14 8.40 -1.62
N ARG A 283 19.95 7.35 -1.74
CA ARG A 283 19.60 6.00 -1.25
C ARG A 283 20.43 5.59 -0.06
N ARG A 284 19.84 4.79 0.83
CA ARG A 284 20.51 4.07 1.91
C ARG A 284 20.02 2.63 1.98
N VAL A 285 20.85 1.72 2.45
CA VAL A 285 20.39 0.38 2.86
C VAL A 285 19.61 0.54 4.16
N VAL A 286 18.38 0.04 4.18
CA VAL A 286 17.52 -0.02 5.38
C VAL A 286 17.71 -1.37 6.05
N ALA A 287 17.64 -2.45 5.27
CA ALA A 287 17.90 -3.80 5.74
C ALA A 287 18.53 -4.64 4.62
N ALA A 288 19.40 -5.56 5.02
CA ALA A 288 19.98 -6.61 4.18
C ALA A 288 20.34 -7.78 5.10
N GLY A 289 20.32 -9.01 4.59
CA GLY A 289 20.61 -10.18 5.41
C GLY A 289 20.65 -11.48 4.62
N ASP A 290 21.35 -12.46 5.17
CA ASP A 290 21.42 -13.80 4.61
C ASP A 290 20.02 -14.44 4.64
N GLY A 291 19.56 -14.95 3.48
CA GLY A 291 18.23 -15.56 3.35
C GLY A 291 17.12 -14.63 2.86
N PHE A 292 17.38 -13.34 2.63
CA PHE A 292 16.54 -12.54 1.73
C PHE A 292 17.05 -12.77 0.32
N GLU A 293 16.32 -13.55 -0.46
CA GLU A 293 16.64 -13.73 -1.87
C GLU A 293 15.81 -12.77 -2.72
N THR A 294 14.49 -12.77 -2.56
CA THR A 294 13.61 -11.88 -3.33
C THR A 294 12.45 -11.33 -2.51
N PHE A 295 12.24 -10.01 -2.61
CA PHE A 295 11.02 -9.38 -2.11
C PHE A 295 9.99 -9.30 -3.24
N ASN A 296 8.85 -9.98 -3.06
CA ASN A 296 7.76 -9.97 -4.04
C ASN A 296 6.84 -8.77 -3.85
N ALA A 297 6.60 -8.37 -2.60
CA ALA A 297 5.75 -7.23 -2.30
C ALA A 297 6.19 -6.53 -1.03
N ILE A 298 5.74 -5.29 -0.89
CA ILE A 298 6.04 -4.43 0.24
C ILE A 298 4.81 -3.61 0.61
N ALA A 299 4.57 -3.47 1.92
CA ALA A 299 3.60 -2.54 2.47
C ALA A 299 4.19 -1.86 3.71
N VAL A 300 3.80 -0.60 3.93
CA VAL A 300 4.18 0.14 5.13
C VAL A 300 2.95 0.27 6.01
N TYR A 301 3.09 -0.09 7.28
CA TYR A 301 1.94 0.03 8.19
C TYR A 301 1.72 1.47 8.63
N VAL A 302 0.50 1.95 8.41
CA VAL A 302 0.01 3.24 8.90
C VAL A 302 -1.30 2.95 9.63
N PRO A 303 -1.36 3.04 10.97
CA PRO A 303 -2.63 3.11 11.65
C PRO A 303 -3.27 4.44 11.24
N GLU A 304 -4.45 4.35 10.62
CA GLU A 304 -5.30 5.53 10.48
C GLU A 304 -5.51 6.15 11.87
N PRO A 305 -5.56 7.49 12.00
CA PRO A 305 -6.01 8.09 13.23
C PRO A 305 -7.41 7.57 13.50
N SER A 306 -7.56 6.76 14.55
CA SER A 306 -8.86 6.34 15.02
C SER A 306 -9.74 7.58 15.11
N SER A 307 -10.97 7.50 14.61
CA SER A 307 -11.93 8.63 14.52
C SER A 307 -12.26 9.27 15.90
N LEU A 308 -11.56 8.88 16.96
CA LEU A 308 -11.66 9.34 18.34
C LEU A 308 -10.67 10.46 18.72
N LEU A 309 -9.76 10.89 17.83
CA LEU A 309 -8.77 11.94 18.15
C LEU A 309 -8.98 13.29 17.45
N LEU A 310 -10.18 13.59 16.97
CA LEU A 310 -10.58 14.94 16.52
C LEU A 310 -11.14 15.84 17.64
N ALA A 311 -11.00 15.43 18.92
CA ALA A 311 -11.59 16.11 20.07
C ALA A 311 -10.58 16.85 20.98
N PHE A 312 -9.43 17.33 20.49
CA PHE A 312 -8.57 18.20 21.31
C PHE A 312 -7.80 19.25 20.50
N THR A 313 -8.50 20.22 19.91
CA THR A 313 -7.97 21.58 19.66
C THR A 313 -9.13 22.57 19.45
N GLY A 314 -9.85 22.91 20.51
CA GLY A 314 -10.95 23.87 20.41
C GLY A 314 -11.56 24.25 21.73
N GLY A 315 -10.72 24.65 22.71
CA GLY A 315 -11.23 24.86 24.06
C GLY A 315 -10.36 25.72 24.98
N ALA A 316 -9.63 26.71 24.44
CA ALA A 316 -9.10 27.78 25.28
C ALA A 316 -8.77 29.00 24.41
N LEU A 317 -9.70 29.94 24.32
CA LEU A 317 -9.51 31.39 24.35
C LEU A 317 -10.73 32.05 23.70
N LEU A 318 -11.61 32.61 24.54
CA LEU A 318 -12.03 34.00 24.43
C LEU A 318 -12.92 34.31 25.64
N SER A 319 -12.29 34.89 26.65
CA SER A 319 -12.98 35.51 27.76
C SER A 319 -13.29 36.97 27.41
N ARG A 320 -14.48 37.40 27.83
CA ARG A 320 -14.93 38.79 28.06
C ARG A 320 -15.18 39.68 26.84
N VAL A 321 -16.42 39.67 26.36
CA VAL A 321 -17.05 40.87 25.78
C VAL A 321 -17.85 41.59 26.86
N ARG A 322 -17.43 42.82 27.17
CA ARG A 322 -18.03 43.72 28.15
C ARG A 322 -19.15 44.53 27.48
N ARG A 323 -20.35 44.52 28.09
CA ARG A 323 -21.50 45.36 27.72
C ARG A 323 -21.21 46.86 27.88
N SER A 324 -21.60 47.66 26.89
CA SER A 324 -21.96 49.09 26.94
C SER A 324 -22.14 49.57 25.48
N SER A 325 -23.10 50.38 25.03
CA SER A 325 -24.32 50.97 25.58
C SER A 325 -25.16 51.45 24.37
N ARG A 326 -26.45 51.64 24.60
CA ARG A 326 -27.46 52.17 23.65
C ARG A 326 -27.04 53.51 23.01
N ARG A 327 -27.34 53.66 21.71
CA ARG A 327 -27.95 54.88 21.18
C ARG A 327 -28.92 54.54 20.05
N GLN A 328 -30.20 54.83 20.29
CA GLN A 328 -31.24 54.95 19.28
C GLN A 328 -30.97 56.20 18.42
N VAL A 329 -31.13 56.08 17.11
CA VAL A 329 -31.64 57.17 16.26
C VAL A 329 -32.60 56.54 15.25
N THR A 330 -33.76 57.18 15.11
CA THR A 330 -34.96 56.73 14.41
C THR A 330 -35.17 57.57 13.14
N LEU A 331 -35.42 56.86 12.03
CA LEU A 331 -36.23 57.16 10.81
C LEU A 331 -36.05 58.43 9.96
N THR A 332 -36.02 58.22 8.63
CA THR A 332 -36.90 58.74 7.54
C THR A 332 -36.09 58.70 6.20
N SER A 333 -36.59 58.49 4.98
CA SER A 333 -37.90 58.19 4.38
C SER A 333 -37.71 57.98 2.86
N GLY A 334 -38.45 57.03 2.26
CA GLY A 334 -38.96 57.05 0.87
C GLY A 334 -37.98 56.79 -0.29
N ASP A 335 -38.35 56.25 -1.44
CA ASP A 335 -39.57 55.56 -1.92
C ASP A 335 -39.14 54.84 -3.24
N PRO A 336 -39.85 53.80 -3.73
CA PRO A 336 -39.46 53.01 -4.89
C PRO A 336 -40.23 53.39 -6.17
N SER A 337 -39.59 53.32 -7.33
CA SER A 337 -40.27 53.18 -8.64
C SER A 337 -39.23 52.75 -9.70
N CYS A 338 -39.37 51.59 -10.35
CA CYS A 338 -40.27 51.18 -11.44
C CYS A 338 -39.68 51.41 -12.86
N SER A 339 -39.47 50.28 -13.55
CA SER A 339 -40.05 49.97 -14.87
C SER A 339 -39.19 50.03 -16.16
N HIS A 340 -39.34 48.94 -16.94
CA HIS A 340 -39.25 48.74 -18.42
C HIS A 340 -37.92 49.08 -19.13
N HIS A 341 -37.44 48.45 -20.21
CA HIS A 341 -37.89 47.55 -21.29
C HIS A 341 -36.61 46.81 -21.78
N ALA A 342 -36.59 45.51 -22.10
CA ALA A 342 -36.95 44.85 -23.37
C ALA A 342 -36.15 45.29 -24.62
N GLU A 343 -35.82 44.27 -25.43
CA GLU A 343 -35.27 44.24 -26.79
C GLU A 343 -33.73 44.19 -26.91
N ASP A 344 -33.14 43.05 -27.26
CA ASP A 344 -33.12 42.35 -28.58
C ASP A 344 -31.98 42.88 -29.45
N LEU A 345 -31.10 41.98 -29.91
CA LEU A 345 -30.46 41.98 -31.21
C LEU A 345 -29.47 40.80 -31.33
N SER A 346 -29.93 39.83 -32.11
CA SER A 346 -29.21 38.85 -32.91
C SER A 346 -27.86 39.29 -33.52
N ALA A 347 -26.90 38.36 -33.59
CA ALA A 347 -26.15 37.94 -34.80
C ALA A 347 -24.99 37.03 -34.36
N ARG A 348 -25.02 35.72 -34.65
CA ARG A 348 -24.43 35.08 -35.85
C ARG A 348 -23.03 35.57 -36.17
N TYR A 349 -22.01 34.74 -35.92
CA TYR A 349 -20.94 34.44 -36.89
C TYR A 349 -20.50 32.98 -36.73
N PHE A 350 -20.15 32.41 -37.88
CA PHE A 350 -20.03 31.00 -38.23
C PHE A 350 -18.62 30.82 -38.83
N TRP A 351 -18.01 29.65 -38.58
CA TRP A 351 -16.80 29.05 -39.21
C TRP A 351 -15.47 29.78 -38.95
N GLU A 352 -14.35 29.09 -38.70
CA GLU A 352 -13.87 27.81 -39.26
C GLU A 352 -13.66 26.68 -38.25
#